data_AF-A0A5C6C9W1-F1
#
_entry.id   AF-A0A5C6C9W1-F1
#
_cell.length_a   1.000
_cell.length_b   1.000
_cell.length_c   1.000
_cell.angle_alpha   90.00
_cell.angle_beta   90.00
_cell.angle_gamma   90.00
#
_symmetry.space_group_name_H-M   'P 1'
#
loop_
_entity.id
_entity.type
_entity.pdbx_description
1 polymer ?
#
loop_
_entity_poly.entity_id
_entity_poly.type
_entity_poly.pdbx_seq_one_letter_code
_entity_poly.pdbx_strand_id
1 'polypeptide(L)'
;MKKLVTFGLDGTLAQTKSPLDDEMAERLTGVLSIVDVAVISGGAWPQFEKQVLAQLPDHAKLEQLSILPACGTKFYRFIGEWTPIDSEDFDAAQKAKIISALGNAIHVTETEVENVWGEPLEDRGSQITFSGLASQGSDRRERKVGSELHQAK
;
A
#
# COMPACT_ATOMS: atom_id res chain seq x y z
N MET A 1 -23.47 -17.38 7.47
CA MET A 1 -22.88 -16.07 7.78
C MET A 1 -21.47 -16.01 7.21
N LYS A 2 -21.07 -14.86 6.64
CA LYS A 2 -19.68 -14.63 6.21
C LYS A 2 -18.82 -14.44 7.47
N LYS A 3 -17.60 -14.99 7.46
CA LYS A 3 -16.67 -14.94 8.61
C LYS A 3 -15.52 -13.95 8.43
N LEU A 4 -15.33 -13.44 7.21
CA LEU A 4 -14.24 -12.56 6.83
C LEU A 4 -14.73 -11.62 5.73
N VAL A 5 -14.34 -10.35 5.82
CA VAL A 5 -14.44 -9.37 4.74
C VAL A 5 -13.05 -8.90 4.36
N THR A 6 -12.77 -8.77 3.07
CA THR A 6 -11.47 -8.33 2.58
C THR A 6 -11.63 -7.07 1.76
N PHE A 7 -10.80 -6.07 2.03
CA PHE A 7 -10.78 -4.80 1.34
C PHE A 7 -9.44 -4.59 0.64
N GLY A 8 -9.48 -4.05 -0.58
CA GLY A 8 -8.34 -3.31 -1.11
C GLY A 8 -8.10 -2.05 -0.26
N LEU A 9 -6.88 -1.53 -0.26
CA LEU A 9 -6.60 -0.24 0.39
C LEU A 9 -6.86 0.93 -0.58
N ASP A 10 -5.94 1.10 -1.53
CA ASP A 10 -5.92 2.23 -2.46
C ASP A 10 -7.13 2.19 -3.41
N GLY A 11 -7.88 3.29 -3.47
CA GLY A 11 -9.09 3.43 -4.28
C GLY A 11 -10.30 2.66 -3.75
N THR A 12 -10.22 2.07 -2.55
CA THR A 12 -11.33 1.36 -1.90
C THR A 12 -11.59 1.89 -0.50
N LEU A 13 -10.62 1.74 0.41
CA LEU A 13 -10.72 2.27 1.78
C LEU A 13 -10.19 3.70 1.87
N ALA A 14 -9.15 4.03 1.11
CA ALA A 14 -8.60 5.39 1.05
C ALA A 14 -8.37 5.81 -0.39
N GLN A 15 -8.21 7.12 -0.60
CA GLN A 15 -7.59 7.61 -1.84
C GLN A 15 -6.18 7.02 -1.98
N THR A 16 -5.72 6.88 -3.22
CA THR A 16 -4.42 6.28 -3.51
C THR A 16 -3.31 6.92 -2.68
N LYS A 17 -2.60 6.07 -1.92
CA LYS A 17 -1.49 6.43 -1.05
C LYS A 17 -1.80 7.50 0.02
N SER A 18 -3.07 7.68 0.36
CA SER A 18 -3.53 8.61 1.40
C SER A 18 -3.99 7.86 2.64
N PRO A 19 -3.94 8.50 3.83
CA PRO A 19 -4.53 7.90 5.02
C PRO A 19 -6.05 7.75 4.91
N LEU A 20 -6.60 6.80 5.67
CA LEU A 20 -8.02 6.77 5.96
C LEU A 20 -8.45 8.13 6.54
N ASP A 21 -9.62 8.61 6.14
CA ASP A 21 -10.27 9.70 6.87
C ASP A 21 -10.96 9.17 8.13
N ASP A 22 -11.30 10.08 9.05
CA ASP A 22 -11.90 9.75 10.35
C ASP A 22 -13.21 8.97 10.20
N GLU A 23 -14.02 9.29 9.16
CA GLU A 23 -15.29 8.61 8.93
C GLU A 23 -15.07 7.15 8.51
N MET A 24 -14.14 6.89 7.59
CA MET A 24 -13.81 5.54 7.14
C MET A 24 -13.13 4.74 8.26
N ALA A 25 -12.25 5.35 9.04
CA ALA A 25 -11.61 4.70 10.17
C ALA A 25 -12.66 4.20 11.18
N GLU A 26 -13.69 5.01 11.46
CA GLU A 26 -14.77 4.57 12.35
C GLU A 26 -15.67 3.49 11.73
N ARG A 27 -15.99 3.62 10.44
CA ARG A 27 -16.76 2.58 9.73
C ARG A 27 -16.03 1.24 9.75
N LEU A 28 -14.72 1.24 9.51
CA LEU A 28 -13.89 0.05 9.57
C LEU A 28 -13.87 -0.56 10.98
N THR A 29 -13.78 0.28 12.01
CA THR A 29 -13.86 -0.12 13.42
C THR A 29 -15.20 -0.79 13.75
N GLY A 30 -16.30 -0.22 13.25
CA GLY A 30 -17.63 -0.83 13.35
C GLY A 30 -17.71 -2.22 12.73
N VAL A 31 -17.14 -2.41 11.54
CA VAL A 31 -17.12 -3.72 10.86
C VAL A 31 -16.27 -4.73 11.63
N LEU A 32 -15.08 -4.31 12.09
CA LEU A 32 -14.20 -5.13 12.93
C LEU A 32 -14.96 -5.69 14.14
N SER A 33 -15.85 -4.91 14.75
CA SER A 33 -16.61 -5.36 15.92
C SER A 33 -17.53 -6.57 15.69
N ILE A 34 -17.84 -6.88 14.42
CA ILE A 34 -18.82 -7.90 14.00
C ILE A 34 -18.14 -9.10 13.32
N VAL A 35 -17.10 -8.87 12.52
CA VAL A 35 -16.49 -9.88 11.65
C VAL A 35 -14.99 -9.63 11.50
N ASP A 36 -14.22 -10.67 11.22
CA ASP A 36 -12.81 -10.50 10.89
C ASP A 36 -12.66 -9.70 9.59
N VAL A 37 -11.65 -8.84 9.54
CA VAL A 37 -11.35 -8.00 8.39
C VAL A 37 -9.92 -8.21 7.94
N ALA A 38 -9.73 -8.30 6.62
CA ALA A 38 -8.43 -8.29 5.98
C ALA A 38 -8.28 -7.05 5.09
N VAL A 39 -7.16 -6.33 5.19
CA VAL A 39 -6.82 -5.26 4.26
C VAL A 39 -5.58 -5.68 3.46
N ILE A 40 -5.72 -5.69 2.14
CA ILE A 40 -4.68 -6.11 1.19
C ILE A 40 -4.35 -4.98 0.21
N SER A 41 -3.07 -4.78 -0.06
CA SER A 41 -2.59 -3.84 -1.07
C SER A 41 -1.18 -4.22 -1.52
N GLY A 42 -0.78 -3.69 -2.67
CA GLY A 42 0.61 -3.73 -3.09
C GLY A 42 1.55 -2.98 -2.14
N GLY A 43 1.05 -2.05 -1.31
CA GLY A 43 1.84 -1.22 -0.39
C GLY A 43 2.77 -1.98 0.55
N ALA A 44 3.86 -1.34 0.99
CA ALA A 44 4.78 -1.87 1.99
C ALA A 44 4.20 -1.74 3.41
N TRP A 45 4.73 -2.48 4.39
CA TRP A 45 4.31 -2.38 5.80
C TRP A 45 4.24 -0.93 6.33
N PRO A 46 5.26 -0.06 6.13
CA PRO A 46 5.19 1.34 6.59
C PRO A 46 4.05 2.16 5.96
N GLN A 47 3.54 1.74 4.81
CA GLN A 47 2.37 2.36 4.20
C GLN A 47 1.11 2.04 5.00
N PHE A 48 0.93 0.79 5.42
CA PHE A 48 -0.20 0.37 6.25
C PHE A 48 -0.16 1.01 7.64
N GLU A 49 1.03 1.12 8.24
CA GLU A 49 1.21 1.83 9.51
C GLU A 49 0.66 3.26 9.43
N LYS A 50 1.01 4.00 8.38
CA LYS A 50 0.60 5.39 8.20
C LYS A 50 -0.85 5.53 7.77
N GLN A 51 -1.30 4.70 6.83
CA GLN A 51 -2.57 4.91 6.16
C GLN A 51 -3.75 4.29 6.89
N VAL A 52 -3.54 3.16 7.56
CA VAL A 52 -4.60 2.40 8.22
C VAL A 52 -4.40 2.45 9.73
N LEU A 53 -3.27 1.91 10.21
CA LEU A 53 -3.12 1.62 11.64
C LEU A 53 -3.07 2.88 12.50
N ALA A 54 -2.38 3.92 12.05
CA ALA A 54 -2.31 5.20 12.75
C ALA A 54 -3.63 5.99 12.76
N GLN A 55 -4.60 5.60 11.92
CA GLN A 55 -5.91 6.28 11.82
C GLN A 55 -7.00 5.57 12.62
N LEU A 56 -6.78 4.31 13.02
CA LEU A 56 -7.76 3.56 13.78
C LEU A 56 -7.85 4.11 15.21
N PRO A 57 -9.07 4.29 15.76
CA PRO A 57 -9.24 4.72 17.14
C PRO A 57 -8.82 3.62 18.12
N ASP A 58 -8.46 4.00 19.34
CA ASP A 58 -7.95 3.09 20.39
C ASP A 58 -8.89 1.92 20.74
N HIS A 59 -10.18 2.06 20.46
CA HIS A 59 -11.19 1.03 20.74
C HIS A 59 -11.39 0.04 19.58
N ALA A 60 -10.64 0.17 18.49
CA ALA A 60 -10.65 -0.78 17.39
C ALA A 60 -10.15 -2.15 17.85
N LYS A 61 -10.87 -3.21 17.47
CA LYS A 61 -10.50 -4.60 17.80
C LYS A 61 -9.41 -5.11 16.86
N LEU A 62 -8.17 -4.71 17.11
CA LEU A 62 -7.03 -5.00 16.23
C LEU A 62 -6.77 -6.50 16.03
N GLU A 63 -7.16 -7.36 16.98
CA GLU A 63 -7.03 -8.81 16.88
C GLU A 63 -7.87 -9.41 15.73
N GLN A 64 -8.92 -8.71 15.32
CA GLN A 64 -9.80 -9.06 14.20
C GLN A 64 -9.30 -8.50 12.87
N LEU A 65 -8.24 -7.68 12.88
CA LEU A 65 -7.64 -7.08 11.70
C LEU A 65 -6.43 -7.89 11.22
N SER A 66 -6.47 -8.27 9.96
CA SER A 66 -5.38 -8.90 9.22
C SER A 66 -4.83 -7.91 8.19
N ILE A 67 -3.51 -7.72 8.15
CA ILE A 67 -2.86 -6.83 7.21
C ILE A 67 -2.02 -7.66 6.24
N LEU A 68 -2.24 -7.45 4.94
CA LEU A 68 -1.60 -8.19 3.85
C LEU A 68 -0.86 -7.24 2.89
N PRO A 69 0.37 -6.80 3.26
CA PRO A 69 1.20 -5.98 2.39
C PRO A 69 1.74 -6.76 1.19
N ALA A 70 2.34 -6.04 0.23
CA ALA A 70 3.01 -6.63 -0.93
C ALA A 70 2.13 -7.66 -1.67
N CYS A 71 0.87 -7.29 -1.92
CA CYS A 71 -0.14 -8.14 -2.57
C CYS A 71 -0.39 -9.47 -1.84
N GLY A 72 -0.21 -9.51 -0.52
CA GLY A 72 -0.45 -10.68 0.32
C GLY A 72 0.71 -11.67 0.41
N THR A 73 1.87 -11.35 -0.16
CA THR A 73 3.10 -12.12 0.06
C THR A 73 3.70 -11.92 1.46
N LYS A 74 3.15 -10.96 2.22
CA LYS A 74 3.41 -10.79 3.64
C LYS A 74 2.10 -10.78 4.40
N PHE A 75 2.12 -11.32 5.61
CA PHE A 75 0.95 -11.40 6.47
C PHE A 75 1.29 -10.95 7.88
N TYR A 76 0.53 -9.99 8.40
CA TYR A 76 0.69 -9.43 9.73
C TYR A 76 -0.60 -9.56 10.54
N ARG A 77 -0.45 -9.86 11.84
CA ARG A 77 -1.56 -9.87 12.81
C ARG A 77 -1.16 -9.13 14.08
N PHE A 78 -2.15 -8.62 14.78
CA PHE A 78 -1.97 -8.07 16.12
C PHE A 78 -2.03 -9.19 17.17
N ILE A 79 -0.92 -9.40 17.90
CA ILE A 79 -0.79 -10.34 19.02
C ILE A 79 -0.13 -9.59 20.18
N GLY A 80 -0.86 -8.64 20.78
CA GLY A 80 -0.31 -7.65 21.73
C GLY A 80 0.52 -6.56 21.05
N GLU A 81 1.20 -6.91 19.96
CA GLU A 81 1.84 -6.01 19.01
C GLU A 81 1.68 -6.54 17.57
N TRP A 82 1.89 -5.67 16.58
CA TRP A 82 1.88 -6.07 15.18
C TRP A 82 3.05 -6.99 14.86
N THR A 83 2.74 -8.23 14.53
CA THR A 83 3.72 -9.29 14.32
C THR A 83 3.63 -9.82 12.88
N PRO A 84 4.75 -9.93 12.14
CA PRO A 84 4.79 -10.65 10.87
C PRO A 84 4.61 -12.14 11.13
N ILE A 85 3.53 -12.72 10.61
CA ILE A 85 3.23 -14.14 10.74
C ILE A 85 3.87 -14.94 9.61
N ASP A 86 3.93 -14.37 8.41
CA ASP A 86 4.53 -14.99 7.24
C ASP A 86 5.08 -13.94 6.26
N SER A 87 6.13 -14.31 5.51
CA SER A 87 6.79 -13.46 4.51
C SER A 87 7.49 -14.30 3.45
N GLU A 88 7.04 -14.19 2.20
CA GLU A 88 7.65 -14.86 1.04
C GLU A 88 8.75 -13.98 0.41
N ASP A 89 9.77 -13.63 1.20
CA ASP A 89 10.83 -12.73 0.74
C ASP A 89 11.69 -13.33 -0.38
N PHE A 90 12.04 -12.50 -1.36
CA PHE A 90 12.97 -12.88 -2.42
C PHE A 90 14.39 -13.03 -1.87
N ASP A 91 15.13 -14.00 -2.41
CA ASP A 91 16.57 -14.06 -2.23
C ASP A 91 17.30 -12.95 -3.02
N ALA A 92 18.58 -12.76 -2.72
CA ALA A 92 19.39 -11.72 -3.35
C ALA A 92 19.51 -11.88 -4.88
N ALA A 93 19.55 -13.11 -5.39
CA ALA A 93 19.68 -13.38 -6.82
C ALA A 93 18.37 -13.07 -7.56
N GLN A 94 17.23 -13.43 -6.98
CA GLN A 94 15.90 -13.10 -7.46
C GLN A 94 15.71 -11.58 -7.51
N LYS A 95 16.06 -10.86 -6.44
CA LYS A 95 15.98 -9.39 -6.39
C LYS A 95 16.82 -8.75 -7.49
N ALA A 96 18.09 -9.14 -7.61
CA ALA A 96 18.99 -8.60 -8.62
C ALA A 96 18.45 -8.83 -10.04
N LYS A 97 17.92 -10.03 -10.31
CA LYS A 97 17.31 -10.37 -11.61
C LYS A 97 16.10 -9.49 -11.92
N ILE A 98 15.20 -9.29 -10.96
CA ILE A 98 13.98 -8.48 -11.14
C ILE A 98 14.34 -7.01 -11.37
N ILE A 99 15.23 -6.45 -10.53
CA ILE A 99 15.66 -5.04 -10.64
C ILE A 99 16.35 -4.80 -11.98
N SER A 100 17.24 -5.70 -12.41
CA SER A 100 17.91 -5.59 -13.71
C SER A 100 16.91 -5.64 -14.87
N ALA A 101 15.94 -6.57 -14.83
CA ALA A 101 14.92 -6.67 -15.87
C ALA A 101 14.03 -5.43 -15.94
N LEU A 102 13.58 -4.90 -14.80
CA LEU A 102 12.80 -3.66 -14.74
C LEU A 102 13.61 -2.46 -15.23
N GLY A 103 14.87 -2.32 -14.81
CA GLY A 103 15.77 -1.26 -15.26
C GLY A 103 15.96 -1.27 -16.77
N ASN A 104 16.17 -2.45 -17.37
CA ASN A 104 16.30 -2.60 -18.82
C ASN A 104 15.01 -2.21 -19.54
N ALA A 105 13.85 -2.65 -19.03
CA ALA A 105 12.55 -2.33 -19.64
C ALA A 105 12.26 -0.82 -19.61
N ILE A 106 12.53 -0.16 -18.47
CA ILE A 106 12.37 1.30 -18.31
C ILE A 106 13.29 2.07 -19.26
N HIS A 107 14.52 1.60 -19.45
CA HIS A 107 15.47 2.23 -20.36
C HIS A 107 14.99 2.15 -21.82
N VAL A 108 14.42 1.02 -22.25
CA VAL A 108 13.92 0.81 -23.61
C VAL A 108 12.70 1.68 -23.94
N THR A 109 11.90 2.07 -22.95
CA THR A 109 10.68 2.85 -23.20
C THR A 109 10.93 4.35 -23.41
N GLU A 110 12.19 4.80 -23.46
CA GLU A 110 12.62 6.20 -23.68
C GLU A 110 11.78 7.23 -22.90
N THR A 111 11.33 6.85 -21.72
CA THR A 111 10.40 7.66 -20.95
C THR A 111 11.21 8.73 -20.23
N GLU A 112 11.49 9.84 -20.92
CA GLU A 112 12.07 11.04 -20.33
C GLU A 112 11.08 11.63 -19.33
N VAL A 113 11.16 11.16 -18.09
CA VAL A 113 10.46 11.79 -16.99
C VAL A 113 11.32 12.98 -16.57
N GLU A 114 10.91 14.19 -16.98
CA GLU A 114 11.62 15.45 -16.67
C GLU A 114 11.91 15.63 -15.18
N ASN A 115 11.14 14.97 -14.31
CA ASN A 115 11.35 15.03 -12.88
C ASN A 115 10.94 13.71 -12.19
N VAL A 116 11.88 13.09 -11.49
CA VAL A 116 11.69 11.89 -10.67
C VAL A 116 11.79 12.28 -9.19
N TRP A 117 10.76 12.02 -8.37
CA TRP A 117 10.78 12.30 -6.92
C TRP A 117 11.00 11.05 -6.07
N GLY A 118 12.27 10.74 -5.82
CA GLY A 118 12.71 9.55 -5.06
C GLY A 118 13.11 8.38 -5.96
N GLU A 119 13.21 7.19 -5.37
CA GLU A 119 13.57 5.97 -6.11
C GLU A 119 12.35 5.41 -6.87
N PRO A 120 12.43 5.20 -8.19
CA PRO A 120 11.34 4.62 -8.98
C PRO A 120 11.08 3.15 -8.65
N LEU A 121 12.11 2.44 -8.21
CA LEU A 121 12.05 1.03 -7.82
C LEU A 121 12.15 0.91 -6.31
N GLU A 122 11.15 0.27 -5.71
CA GLU A 122 11.09 0.04 -4.27
C GLU A 122 11.13 -1.47 -3.98
N ASP A 123 12.12 -1.91 -3.21
CA ASP A 123 12.22 -3.27 -2.70
C ASP A 123 11.41 -3.41 -1.40
N ARG A 124 10.38 -4.23 -1.42
CA ARG A 124 9.50 -4.52 -0.28
C ARG A 124 9.78 -5.91 0.33
N GLY A 125 10.89 -6.53 -0.03
CA GLY A 125 11.33 -7.86 0.39
C GLY A 125 10.82 -8.96 -0.54
N SER A 126 9.50 -9.13 -0.58
CA SER A 126 8.76 -10.13 -1.37
C SER A 126 8.14 -9.57 -2.66
N GLN A 127 8.30 -8.27 -2.90
CA GLN A 127 7.80 -7.56 -4.07
C GLN A 127 8.74 -6.42 -4.44
N ILE A 128 9.04 -6.26 -5.73
CA ILE A 128 9.68 -5.06 -6.28
C ILE A 128 8.61 -4.23 -6.97
N THR A 129 8.48 -2.96 -6.57
CA THR A 129 7.44 -2.06 -7.09
C THR A 129 8.06 -0.97 -7.94
N PHE A 130 7.59 -0.81 -9.18
CA PHE A 130 7.94 0.33 -10.02
C PHE A 130 6.88 1.44 -9.91
N SER A 131 7.33 2.68 -9.70
CA SER A 131 6.52 3.90 -9.71
C SER A 131 7.13 4.90 -10.71
N GLY A 132 6.45 5.15 -11.83
CA GLY A 132 6.99 5.94 -12.94
C GLY A 132 7.37 7.40 -12.61
N LEU A 133 6.73 8.02 -11.62
CA LEU A 133 7.06 9.38 -11.14
C LEU A 133 7.79 9.38 -9.78
N ALA A 134 8.26 8.21 -9.36
CA ALA A 134 8.82 7.88 -8.05
C ALA A 134 7.87 8.07 -6.84
N SER A 135 8.15 7.31 -5.78
CA SER A 135 7.18 6.96 -4.73
C SER A 135 7.25 7.83 -3.47
N GLN A 136 8.08 8.88 -3.44
CA GLN A 136 8.20 9.78 -2.28
C GLN A 136 7.40 11.08 -2.47
N GLY A 137 6.37 11.25 -1.65
CA GLY A 137 5.64 12.52 -1.48
C GLY A 137 4.35 12.64 -2.30
N SER A 138 3.32 11.87 -1.95
CA SER A 138 1.94 12.05 -2.44
C SER A 138 1.32 13.41 -2.05
N ASP A 139 1.93 14.21 -1.17
CA ASP A 139 1.33 15.46 -0.68
C ASP A 139 1.30 16.63 -1.68
N ARG A 140 2.10 16.60 -2.76
CA ARG A 140 2.29 17.79 -3.62
C ARG A 140 1.73 17.72 -5.04
N ARG A 141 1.18 16.59 -5.52
CA ARG A 141 0.86 16.46 -6.97
C ARG A 141 -0.53 16.02 -7.37
N GLU A 142 -1.33 15.35 -6.55
CA GLU A 142 -2.69 14.98 -7.00
C GLU A 142 -3.57 16.21 -7.28
N ARG A 143 -3.27 17.36 -6.65
CA ARG A 143 -3.90 18.65 -6.95
C ARG A 143 -3.61 19.22 -8.34
N LYS A 144 -2.49 18.89 -8.98
CA LYS A 144 -2.12 19.47 -10.29
C LYS A 144 -2.59 18.64 -11.48
N VAL A 145 -2.44 17.31 -11.40
CA VAL A 145 -2.85 16.43 -12.50
C VAL A 145 -4.37 16.41 -12.67
N GLY A 146 -5.13 16.45 -11.57
CA GLY A 146 -6.60 16.58 -11.62
C GLY A 146 -7.09 17.92 -12.18
N SER A 147 -6.35 19.02 -11.97
CA SER A 147 -6.73 20.34 -12.50
C SER A 147 -6.43 20.50 -13.99
N GLU A 148 -5.38 19.86 -14.49
CA GLU A 148 -4.99 19.96 -15.91
C GLU A 148 -5.91 19.10 -16.81
N LEU A 149 -6.40 17.95 -16.31
CA LEU A 149 -7.40 17.13 -17.01
C LEU A 149 -8.79 17.78 -17.09
N HIS A 150 -9.13 18.68 -16.16
CA HIS A 150 -10.42 19.40 -16.17
C HIS A 150 -10.42 20.63 -17.09
N GLN A 151 -9.25 21.12 -17.51
CA GLN A 151 -9.12 22.23 -18.45
C GLN A 151 -8.98 21.78 -19.92
N ALA A 152 -8.95 20.47 -20.17
CA ALA A 152 -8.84 19.87 -21.51
C ALA A 152 -10.16 19.23 -22.01
N LYS A 153 -11.31 19.75 -21.57
CA LYS A 153 -12.64 19.47 -22.13
C LYS A 153 -13.36 20.78 -22.42
#